data_AF-A0A9N9XYL0-F1
#
_entry.id   AF-A0A9N9XYL0-F1
#
_cell.length_a   1.000
_cell.length_b   1.000
_cell.length_c   1.000
_cell.angle_alpha   90.00
_cell.angle_beta   90.00
_cell.angle_gamma   90.00
#
_symmetry.space_group_name_H-M   'P 1'
#
loop_
_entity.id
_entity.type
_entity.pdbx_description
1 polymer ?
#
loop_
_entity_poly.entity_id
_entity_poly.type
_entity_poly.pdbx_seq_one_letter_code
_entity_poly.pdbx_strand_id
1 'polypeptide(L)'
;MASSSYQNKAHPKSLLPDDLATQKSTSESLVQGAIFAIQALGYARIGLGAASLLAPSSICGLFRFLISNETAIVVRMFGVRGVALGYLILNADHADQKTLSGREELKRMLWANFGCDVADICSIAFAVTSGHMDRLPGTFLAGGAAVCVAMALLGIKTIEDIQTLAFKDE
;
A
#
# COMPACT_ATOMS: atom_id res chain seq x y z
N MET A 1 -24.06 -0.80 -66.42
CA MET A 1 -23.86 0.51 -65.75
C MET A 1 -24.67 0.51 -64.47
N ALA A 2 -24.04 0.21 -63.32
CA ALA A 2 -24.69 0.17 -62.02
C ALA A 2 -23.99 1.19 -61.11
N SER A 3 -24.77 2.10 -60.55
CA SER A 3 -24.32 3.29 -59.82
C SER A 3 -23.92 2.92 -58.39
N SER A 4 -22.72 3.32 -57.97
CA SER A 4 -22.18 3.16 -56.62
C SER A 4 -22.73 4.28 -55.72
N SER A 5 -23.64 3.94 -54.80
CA SER A 5 -24.10 4.84 -53.75
C SER A 5 -23.06 4.93 -52.63
N TYR A 6 -22.29 6.02 -52.61
CA TYR A 6 -21.45 6.40 -51.49
C TYR A 6 -22.31 6.94 -50.34
N GLN A 7 -22.57 6.08 -49.34
CA GLN A 7 -23.24 6.49 -48.10
C GLN A 7 -22.20 7.14 -47.17
N ASN A 8 -22.03 8.46 -47.29
CA ASN A 8 -21.20 9.24 -46.39
C ASN A 8 -21.93 9.42 -45.04
N LYS A 9 -21.66 8.52 -44.08
CA LYS A 9 -22.14 8.65 -42.70
C LYS A 9 -21.29 9.69 -41.98
N ALA A 10 -21.75 10.93 -42.01
CA ALA A 10 -21.24 11.98 -41.13
C ALA A 10 -21.51 11.58 -39.67
N HIS A 11 -20.48 11.13 -38.96
CA HIS A 11 -20.56 10.94 -37.51
C HIS A 11 -20.72 12.32 -36.86
N PRO A 12 -21.76 12.54 -36.02
CA PRO A 12 -21.91 13.78 -35.28
C PRO A 12 -20.68 13.97 -34.40
N LYS A 13 -19.95 15.05 -34.67
CA LYS A 13 -18.79 15.47 -33.88
C LYS A 13 -19.28 15.75 -32.47
N SER A 14 -18.90 14.92 -31.51
CA SER A 14 -19.21 15.13 -30.09
C SER A 14 -18.69 16.51 -29.71
N LEU A 15 -19.59 17.38 -29.23
CA LEU A 15 -19.26 18.76 -28.82
C LEU A 15 -18.75 18.82 -27.38
N LEU A 16 -18.52 17.67 -26.74
CA LEU A 16 -17.87 17.63 -25.43
C LEU A 16 -16.36 17.83 -25.64
N PRO A 17 -15.73 18.76 -24.89
CA PRO A 17 -14.30 18.97 -24.98
C PRO A 17 -13.56 17.67 -24.63
N ASP A 18 -12.67 17.22 -25.53
CA ASP A 18 -11.85 16.00 -25.39
C ASP A 18 -11.04 15.96 -24.07
N ASP A 19 -10.86 17.12 -23.42
CA ASP A 19 -10.22 17.26 -22.11
C ASP A 19 -10.95 16.51 -20.99
N LEU A 20 -12.28 16.46 -20.99
CA LEU A 20 -13.04 15.83 -19.89
C LEU A 20 -12.96 14.30 -19.94
N ALA A 21 -12.90 13.71 -21.14
CA ALA A 21 -12.76 12.26 -21.30
C ALA A 21 -11.35 11.78 -20.91
N THR A 22 -10.33 12.60 -21.15
CA THR A 22 -8.92 12.28 -20.83
C THR A 22 -8.62 12.41 -19.33
N GLN A 23 -9.28 13.34 -18.64
CA GLN A 23 -9.11 13.51 -17.19
C GLN A 23 -9.72 12.35 -16.39
N LYS A 24 -10.87 11.83 -16.82
CA LYS A 24 -11.56 10.72 -16.14
C LYS A 24 -10.80 9.39 -16.23
N SER A 25 -10.17 9.09 -17.36
CA SER A 25 -9.39 7.86 -17.54
C SER A 25 -8.10 7.84 -16.71
N THR A 26 -7.49 9.01 -16.50
CA THR A 26 -6.27 9.15 -15.71
C THR A 26 -6.52 8.94 -14.22
N SER A 27 -7.64 9.45 -13.68
CA SER A 27 -8.00 9.25 -12.28
C SER A 27 -8.36 7.80 -11.96
N GLU A 28 -9.10 7.12 -12.84
CA GLU A 28 -9.44 5.70 -12.65
C GLU A 28 -8.20 4.80 -12.61
N SER A 29 -7.21 5.02 -13.49
CA SER A 29 -5.97 4.24 -13.49
C SER A 29 -5.14 4.45 -12.21
N LEU A 30 -5.10 5.68 -11.68
CA LEU A 30 -4.37 5.98 -10.45
C LEU A 30 -5.02 5.31 -9.24
N VAL A 31 -6.36 5.34 -9.17
CA VAL A 31 -7.11 4.69 -8.09
C VAL A 31 -6.90 3.18 -8.10
N GLN A 32 -6.96 2.54 -9.28
CA GLN A 32 -6.71 1.10 -9.41
C GLN A 32 -5.29 0.72 -8.94
N GLY A 33 -4.30 1.54 -9.29
CA GLY A 33 -2.92 1.34 -8.85
C GLY A 33 -2.75 1.44 -7.34
N ALA A 34 -3.43 2.40 -6.70
CA ALA A 34 -3.38 2.57 -5.25
C ALA A 34 -4.07 1.41 -4.50
N ILE A 35 -5.23 0.95 -4.97
CA ILE A 35 -5.92 -0.21 -4.40
C ILE A 35 -5.02 -1.44 -4.46
N PHE A 36 -4.41 -1.69 -5.62
CA PHE A 36 -3.45 -2.79 -5.77
C PHE A 36 -2.26 -2.65 -4.80
N ALA A 37 -1.72 -1.43 -4.64
CA ALA A 37 -0.63 -1.18 -3.70
C ALA A 37 -1.04 -1.45 -2.24
N ILE A 38 -2.26 -1.06 -1.84
CA ILE A 38 -2.80 -1.32 -0.48
C ILE A 38 -2.98 -2.82 -0.25
N GLN A 39 -3.53 -3.55 -1.23
CA GLN A 39 -3.68 -5.00 -1.15
C GLN A 39 -2.33 -5.70 -1.09
N ALA A 40 -1.38 -5.30 -1.94
CA ALA A 40 -0.02 -5.82 -1.94
C ALA A 40 0.66 -5.57 -0.59
N LEU A 41 0.48 -4.38 0.00
CA LEU A 41 0.97 -4.06 1.34
C LEU A 41 0.35 -5.00 2.41
N GLY A 42 -0.96 -5.21 2.36
CA GLY A 42 -1.67 -6.13 3.26
C GLY A 42 -1.14 -7.57 3.18
N TYR A 43 -1.01 -8.12 1.97
CA TYR A 43 -0.45 -9.46 1.76
C TYR A 43 1.02 -9.56 2.16
N ALA A 44 1.83 -8.55 1.83
CA ALA A 44 3.25 -8.51 2.21
C ALA A 44 3.42 -8.53 3.73
N ARG A 45 2.58 -7.79 4.46
CA ARG A 45 2.55 -7.78 5.93
C ARG A 45 2.18 -9.13 6.52
N ILE A 46 1.17 -9.80 5.97
CA ILE A 46 0.78 -11.14 6.41
C ILE A 46 1.90 -12.14 6.11
N GLY A 47 2.44 -12.14 4.88
CA GLY A 47 3.49 -13.07 4.47
C GLY A 47 4.76 -12.91 5.30
N LEU A 48 5.26 -11.68 5.43
CA LEU A 48 6.45 -11.39 6.24
C LEU A 48 6.18 -11.68 7.72
N GLY A 49 5.01 -11.30 8.23
CA GLY A 49 4.64 -11.54 9.62
C GLY A 49 4.54 -13.03 9.96
N ALA A 50 3.91 -13.82 9.10
CA ALA A 50 3.81 -15.27 9.25
C ALA A 50 5.19 -15.94 9.14
N ALA A 51 6.05 -15.50 8.22
CA ALA A 51 7.42 -15.98 8.13
C ALA A 51 8.23 -15.67 9.41
N SER A 52 8.12 -14.44 9.95
CA SER A 52 8.75 -14.06 11.22
C SER A 52 8.20 -14.82 12.42
N LEU A 53 6.94 -15.23 12.39
CA LEU A 53 6.33 -16.02 13.46
C LEU A 53 6.78 -17.48 13.44
N LEU A 54 6.78 -18.11 12.26
CA LEU A 54 7.05 -19.54 12.08
C LEU A 54 8.55 -19.86 12.01
N ALA A 55 9.33 -19.02 11.32
CA ALA A 55 10.74 -19.25 11.04
C ALA A 55 11.58 -17.98 11.28
N PRO A 56 11.63 -17.45 12.52
CA PRO A 56 12.32 -16.20 12.85
C PRO A 56 13.81 -16.23 12.50
N SER A 57 14.50 -17.37 12.69
CA SER A 57 15.92 -17.50 12.37
C SER A 57 16.18 -17.47 10.86
N SER A 58 15.31 -18.09 10.06
CA SER A 58 15.43 -18.10 8.60
C SER A 58 15.18 -16.71 8.01
N ILE A 59 14.14 -16.01 8.48
CA ILE A 59 13.84 -14.67 7.95
C ILE A 59 14.91 -13.65 8.36
N CYS A 60 15.38 -13.69 9.62
CA CYS A 60 16.47 -12.81 10.05
C CYS A 60 17.79 -13.16 9.35
N GLY A 61 18.04 -14.46 9.10
CA GLY A 61 19.19 -14.94 8.33
C GLY A 61 19.25 -14.38 6.90
N LEU A 62 18.10 -14.17 6.25
CA LEU A 62 18.03 -13.54 4.92
C LEU A 62 18.62 -12.12 4.92
N PHE A 63 18.48 -11.42 6.04
CA PHE A 63 19.03 -10.07 6.24
C PHE A 63 20.42 -10.09 6.90
N ARG A 64 21.05 -11.26 7.05
CA ARG A 64 22.30 -11.45 7.80
C ARG A 64 22.22 -11.03 9.27
N PHE A 65 21.04 -11.14 9.86
CA PHE A 65 20.82 -10.88 11.28
C PHE A 65 20.73 -12.21 12.04
N LEU A 66 21.75 -12.52 12.83
CA LEU A 66 21.78 -13.74 13.64
C LEU A 66 21.08 -13.47 14.97
N ILE A 67 19.99 -14.21 15.23
CA ILE A 67 19.22 -14.11 16.47
C ILE A 67 19.47 -15.33 17.35
N SER A 68 19.51 -15.09 18.67
CA SER A 68 19.47 -16.16 19.67
C SER A 68 18.03 -16.67 19.84
N ASN A 69 17.86 -17.85 20.43
CA ASN A 69 16.53 -18.40 20.72
C ASN A 69 15.71 -17.49 21.66
N GLU A 70 16.38 -16.78 22.56
CA GLU A 70 15.76 -15.85 23.51
C GLU A 70 15.23 -14.61 22.79
N THR A 71 16.04 -14.04 21.89
CA THR A 71 15.65 -12.85 21.10
C THR A 71 14.65 -13.16 19.99
N ALA A 72 14.51 -14.44 19.60
CA ALA A 72 13.50 -14.88 18.63
C ALA A 72 12.06 -14.61 19.08
N ILE A 73 11.79 -14.48 20.39
CA ILE A 73 10.47 -14.10 20.89
C ILE A 73 10.06 -12.71 20.39
N VAL A 74 10.99 -11.75 20.36
CA VAL A 74 10.73 -10.39 19.86
C VAL A 74 10.38 -10.41 18.37
N VAL A 75 11.09 -11.21 17.58
CA VAL A 75 10.81 -11.40 16.14
C VAL A 75 9.43 -12.03 15.92
N ARG A 76 9.02 -12.96 16.78
CA ARG A 76 7.67 -13.54 16.72
C ARG A 76 6.60 -12.51 17.07
N MET A 77 6.82 -11.65 18.06
CA MET A 77 5.90 -10.56 18.39
C MET A 77 5.76 -9.56 17.23
N PHE A 78 6.88 -9.21 16.58
CA PHE A 78 6.87 -8.45 15.34
C PHE A 78 6.04 -9.16 14.26
N GLY A 79 6.19 -10.49 14.14
CA GLY A 79 5.44 -11.32 13.22
C GLY A 79 3.92 -11.27 13.45
N VAL A 80 3.47 -11.45 14.70
CA VAL A 80 2.06 -11.33 15.08
C VAL A 80 1.51 -9.96 14.73
N ARG A 81 2.24 -8.88 15.05
CA ARG A 81 1.86 -7.52 14.70
C ARG A 81 1.71 -7.35 13.18
N GLY A 82 2.66 -7.87 12.40
CA GLY A 82 2.60 -7.84 10.94
C GLY A 82 1.37 -8.53 10.38
N VAL A 83 1.05 -9.73 10.88
CA VAL A 83 -0.16 -10.47 10.48
C VAL A 83 -1.43 -9.69 10.85
N ALA A 84 -1.53 -9.18 12.08
CA ALA A 84 -2.71 -8.44 12.53
C ALA A 84 -2.93 -7.17 11.70
N LEU A 85 -1.89 -6.37 11.47
CA LEU A 85 -2.00 -5.15 10.66
C LEU A 85 -2.35 -5.47 9.21
N GLY A 86 -1.70 -6.47 8.60
CA GLY A 86 -2.00 -6.89 7.24
C GLY A 86 -3.44 -7.38 7.08
N TYR A 87 -3.93 -8.15 8.05
CA TYR A 87 -5.32 -8.60 8.09
C TYR A 87 -6.31 -7.44 8.22
N LEU A 88 -6.04 -6.46 9.10
CA LEU A 88 -6.87 -5.27 9.25
C LEU A 88 -6.91 -4.43 7.96
N ILE A 89 -5.78 -4.28 7.25
CA ILE A 89 -5.73 -3.57 5.96
C ILE A 89 -6.59 -4.28 4.93
N LEU A 90 -6.45 -5.60 4.78
CA LEU A 90 -7.23 -6.36 3.79
C LEU A 90 -8.73 -6.36 4.11
N ASN A 91 -9.11 -6.47 5.39
CA ASN A 91 -10.51 -6.40 5.78
C ASN A 91 -11.11 -5.02 5.57
N ALA A 92 -10.38 -3.94 5.87
CA ALA A 92 -10.83 -2.59 5.62
C ALA A 92 -10.94 -2.28 4.11
N ASP A 93 -10.09 -2.92 3.28
CA ASP A 93 -10.18 -2.86 1.82
C ASP A 93 -11.43 -3.60 1.29
N HIS A 94 -11.85 -4.69 1.95
CA HIS A 94 -13.06 -5.44 1.56
C HIS A 94 -14.34 -4.84 2.14
N ALA A 95 -14.25 -4.09 3.23
CA ALA A 95 -15.35 -3.32 3.78
C ALA A 95 -15.71 -2.18 2.81
N ASP A 96 -16.99 -2.06 2.51
CA ASP A 96 -17.60 -1.23 1.46
C ASP A 96 -16.88 0.10 1.17
N GLN A 97 -15.85 0.06 0.29
CA GLN A 97 -15.04 1.23 -0.11
C GLN A 97 -15.86 2.32 -0.82
N LYS A 98 -17.09 1.97 -1.19
CA LYS A 98 -18.04 2.91 -1.80
C LYS A 98 -18.66 3.83 -0.75
N THR A 99 -18.57 3.47 0.53
CA THR A 99 -19.04 4.30 1.65
C THR A 99 -17.93 5.18 2.20
N LEU A 100 -18.30 6.37 2.68
CA LEU A 100 -17.39 7.27 3.37
C LEU A 100 -16.80 6.62 4.64
N SER A 101 -17.62 5.85 5.37
CA SER A 101 -17.21 5.13 6.58
C SER A 101 -16.12 4.09 6.31
N GLY A 102 -16.23 3.29 5.24
CA GLY A 102 -15.22 2.30 4.88
C GLY A 102 -13.87 2.93 4.54
N ARG A 103 -13.90 4.08 3.83
CA ARG A 103 -12.70 4.85 3.51
C ARG A 103 -12.00 5.43 4.73
N GLU A 104 -12.77 5.94 5.70
CA GLU A 104 -12.19 6.42 6.96
C GLU A 104 -11.55 5.30 7.78
N GLU A 105 -12.18 4.12 7.82
CA GLU A 105 -11.61 2.95 8.50
C GLU A 105 -10.31 2.50 7.84
N LEU A 106 -10.30 2.36 6.51
CA LEU A 106 -9.09 2.04 5.76
C LEU A 106 -7.98 3.07 5.99
N LYS A 107 -8.31 4.37 5.98
CA LYS A 107 -7.37 5.44 6.29
C LYS A 107 -6.80 5.31 7.70
N ARG A 108 -7.61 4.98 8.71
CA ARG A 108 -7.14 4.74 10.10
C ARG A 108 -6.17 3.56 10.16
N MET A 109 -6.46 2.47 9.46
CA MET A 109 -5.58 1.30 9.42
C MET A 109 -4.25 1.59 8.71
N LEU A 110 -4.28 2.34 7.61
CA LEU A 110 -3.07 2.80 6.92
C LEU A 110 -2.22 3.73 7.79
N TRP A 111 -2.83 4.63 8.57
CA TRP A 111 -2.13 5.48 9.53
C TRP A 111 -1.50 4.66 10.67
N ALA A 112 -2.20 3.67 11.20
CA ALA A 112 -1.64 2.76 12.21
C ALA A 112 -0.44 1.98 11.66
N ASN A 113 -0.54 1.49 10.43
CA ASN A 113 0.55 0.82 9.73
C ASN A 113 1.76 1.76 9.53
N PHE A 114 1.51 2.97 9.04
CA PHE A 114 2.53 4.00 8.85
C PHE A 114 3.26 4.33 10.15
N GLY A 115 2.52 4.55 11.24
CA GLY A 115 3.12 4.84 12.55
C GLY A 115 4.03 3.72 13.05
N CYS A 116 3.63 2.47 12.84
CA CYS A 116 4.46 1.31 13.17
C CYS A 116 5.75 1.26 12.33
N ASP A 117 5.66 1.48 11.02
CA ASP A 117 6.86 1.46 10.16
C ASP A 117 7.83 2.61 10.48
N VAL A 118 7.31 3.80 10.78
CA VAL A 118 8.16 4.92 11.20
C VAL A 118 8.87 4.60 12.51
N ALA A 119 8.17 4.03 13.49
CA ALA A 119 8.77 3.60 14.75
C ALA A 119 9.85 2.52 14.52
N ASP A 120 9.61 1.58 13.61
CA ASP A 120 10.59 0.54 13.24
C ASP A 120 11.83 1.17 12.59
N ILE A 121 11.67 2.10 11.64
CA ILE A 121 12.79 2.83 11.00
C ILE A 121 13.60 3.60 12.04
N CYS A 122 12.96 4.33 12.95
CA CYS A 122 13.64 5.05 14.02
C CYS A 122 14.41 4.11 14.95
N SER A 123 13.82 2.95 15.28
CA SER A 123 14.46 1.94 16.13
C SER A 123 15.68 1.32 15.46
N ILE A 124 15.58 1.01 14.15
CA ILE A 124 16.71 0.51 13.35
C ILE A 124 17.80 1.57 13.24
N ALA A 125 17.43 2.83 12.96
CA ALA A 125 18.38 3.93 12.88
C ALA A 125 19.15 4.09 14.20
N PHE A 126 18.44 4.09 15.35
CA PHE A 126 19.07 4.14 16.66
C PHE A 126 20.04 2.96 16.91
N ALA A 127 19.64 1.73 16.55
CA ALA A 127 20.47 0.55 16.71
C ALA A 127 21.75 0.63 15.87
N VAL A 128 21.64 1.11 14.62
CA VAL A 128 22.78 1.30 13.72
C VAL A 128 23.70 2.41 14.21
N THR A 129 23.17 3.57 14.61
CA THR A 129 23.99 4.70 15.09
C THR A 129 24.67 4.41 16.41
N SER A 130 24.07 3.57 17.25
CA SER A 130 24.62 3.16 18.55
C SER A 130 25.56 1.95 18.46
N GLY A 131 25.83 1.43 17.26
CA GLY A 131 26.72 0.29 17.05
C GLY A 131 26.17 -1.07 17.50
N HIS A 132 24.86 -1.18 17.77
CA HIS A 132 24.20 -2.44 18.15
C HIS A 132 23.75 -3.27 16.93
N MET A 133 23.77 -2.68 15.74
CA MET A 133 23.41 -3.35 14.48
C MET A 133 24.33 -2.90 13.36
N ASP A 134 24.77 -3.84 12.53
CA ASP A 134 25.56 -3.54 11.34
C ASP A 134 24.76 -2.72 10.33
N ARG A 135 25.45 -1.86 9.57
CA ARG A 135 24.81 -0.98 8.59
C ARG A 135 24.06 -1.74 7.50
N LEU A 136 24.59 -2.88 7.05
CA LEU A 136 24.00 -3.67 5.97
C LEU A 136 22.61 -4.24 6.34
N PRO A 137 22.44 -5.04 7.41
CA PRO A 137 21.12 -5.48 7.87
C PRO A 137 20.19 -4.29 8.17
N GLY A 138 20.73 -3.25 8.83
CA GLY A 138 19.97 -2.04 9.13
C GLY A 138 19.42 -1.35 7.88
N THR A 139 20.21 -1.30 6.80
CA THR A 139 19.79 -0.68 5.53
C THR A 139 18.70 -1.50 4.83
N PHE A 140 18.80 -2.83 4.83
CA PHE A 140 17.75 -3.68 4.26
C PHE A 140 16.43 -3.55 5.01
N LEU A 141 16.48 -3.58 6.35
CA LEU A 141 15.28 -3.45 7.17
C LEU A 141 14.64 -2.05 7.04
N ALA A 142 15.44 -0.99 7.14
CA ALA A 142 14.95 0.38 6.98
C ALA A 142 14.43 0.65 5.56
N GLY A 143 15.11 0.11 4.54
CA GLY A 143 14.68 0.20 3.14
C GLY A 143 13.33 -0.49 2.90
N GLY A 144 13.14 -1.71 3.44
CA GLY A 144 11.86 -2.41 3.37
C GLY A 144 10.73 -1.64 4.05
N ALA A 145 10.98 -1.13 5.27
CA ALA A 145 10.01 -0.31 6.00
C ALA A 145 9.68 1.01 5.26
N ALA A 146 10.67 1.64 4.63
CA ALA A 146 10.45 2.86 3.85
C ALA A 146 9.53 2.63 2.62
N VAL A 147 9.62 1.47 1.97
CA VAL A 147 8.69 1.10 0.89
C VAL A 147 7.27 0.94 1.42
N CYS A 148 7.09 0.27 2.57
CA CYS A 148 5.78 0.14 3.22
C CYS A 148 5.18 1.50 3.60
N VAL A 149 6.00 2.42 4.13
CA VAL A 149 5.61 3.81 4.42
C VAL A 149 5.12 4.52 3.15
N ALA A 150 5.88 4.44 2.06
CA ALA A 150 5.52 5.07 0.80
C ALA A 150 4.19 4.54 0.25
N MET A 151 3.97 3.22 0.31
CA MET A 151 2.70 2.60 -0.09
C MET A 151 1.53 3.06 0.78
N ALA A 152 1.73 3.13 2.11
CA ALA A 152 0.69 3.60 3.02
C ALA A 152 0.31 5.07 2.76
N LEU A 153 1.29 5.95 2.54
CA LEU A 153 1.06 7.35 2.21
C LEU A 153 0.35 7.52 0.85
N LEU A 154 0.74 6.73 -0.16
CA LEU A 154 0.08 6.73 -1.45
C LEU A 154 -1.39 6.33 -1.33
N GLY A 155 -1.69 5.30 -0.52
CA GLY A 155 -3.05 4.88 -0.23
C GLY A 155 -3.86 5.96 0.48
N ILE A 156 -3.31 6.60 1.51
CA ILE A 156 -3.97 7.69 2.25
C ILE A 156 -4.29 8.85 1.31
N LYS A 157 -3.32 9.29 0.51
CA LYS A 157 -3.51 10.39 -0.45
C LYS A 157 -4.60 10.07 -1.47
N THR A 158 -4.61 8.85 -1.98
CA THR A 158 -5.63 8.43 -2.95
C THR A 158 -7.03 8.47 -2.34
N ILE A 159 -7.19 8.04 -1.09
CA ILE A 159 -8.47 8.10 -0.38
C ILE A 159 -8.95 9.57 -0.24
N GLU A 160 -8.04 10.49 0.10
CA GLU A 160 -8.34 11.92 0.23
C GLU A 160 -8.73 12.56 -1.11
N ASP A 161 -8.03 12.21 -2.19
CA ASP A 161 -8.34 12.69 -3.53
C ASP A 161 -9.75 12.23 -3.97
N ILE A 162 -10.11 10.97 -3.72
CA ILE A 162 -11.45 10.45 -4.06
C ILE A 162 -12.54 11.14 -3.22
N GLN A 163 -12.30 11.39 -1.92
CA GLN A 163 -13.25 12.12 -1.08
C GLN A 163 -13.48 13.54 -1.58
N THR A 164 -12.40 14.24 -1.96
CA THR A 164 -12.48 15.62 -2.46
C THR A 164 -13.26 15.71 -3.77
N LEU A 165 -13.14 14.72 -4.66
CA LEU A 165 -13.91 14.65 -5.90
C LEU A 165 -15.41 14.42 -5.62
N ALA A 166 -15.75 13.54 -4.69
CA ALA A 166 -17.15 13.22 -4.37
C ALA A 166 -17.93 14.45 -3.84
N PHE A 167 -17.30 15.32 -3.06
CA PHE A 167 -17.93 16.55 -2.54
C PHE A 167 -18.10 17.65 -3.59
N LYS A 168 -17.43 17.57 -4.74
CA LYS A 168 -17.53 18.59 -5.79
C LYS A 168 -18.74 18.40 -6.70
N ASP A 169 -19.33 17.20 -6.69
CA ASP A 169 -20.48 16.81 -7.50
C ASP A 169 -21.83 17.00 -6.77
N GLU A 170 -21.82 17.40 -5.49
CA GLU A 170 -23.01 17.78 -4.68
C GLU A 170 -23.26 19.30 -4.71
#